data_AF-A0A226F0P2-F1
#
_entry.id   AF-A0A226F0P2-F1
#
_cell.length_a   1.000
_cell.length_b   1.000
_cell.length_c   1.000
_cell.angle_alpha   90.00
_cell.angle_beta   90.00
_cell.angle_gamma   90.00
#
_symmetry.space_group_name_H-M   'P 1'
#
loop_
_entity.id
_entity.type
_entity.pdbx_description
1 polymer ?
#
loop_
_entity_poly.entity_id
_entity_poly.type
_entity_poly.pdbx_seq_one_letter_code
_entity_poly.pdbx_strand_id
1 'polypeptide(L)'
;MMILIMFGIGMELMLVLQAKQSVAAFNCLSKLDAKFNKPGEEFDGDTLTIGCTYVYDCDGYAKYFVYTMRVTYIIPAIELMRLFPLGICIFAIGIHIILGIMSYLEENSGRIAMSRIKSLEILRIYNYLEIILQVVHEVSSTAASVLMILGLLLSVTLNFLTVKMRSVLPMPYYLVCPVSAGIIPVVIQILLPLAISIFENAEALLQSWRVEVRHSCDRRYLRRRLKTCKAVTVYAGLFKFNFYHLCVSTKSTFCYAIVDYTITALLWT
;
A
#
# COMPACT_ATOMS: atom_id res chain seq x y z
N MET A 1 12.97 -7.15 5.47
CA MET A 1 13.20 -6.44 6.76
C MET A 1 14.03 -5.17 6.58
N MET A 2 15.25 -5.24 6.02
CA MET A 2 16.13 -4.07 5.81
C MET A 2 15.50 -2.95 4.95
N ILE A 3 14.73 -3.32 3.93
CA ILE A 3 14.01 -2.43 3.02
C ILE A 3 12.91 -1.60 3.71
N LEU A 4 12.22 -2.17 4.71
CA LEU A 4 11.16 -1.48 5.46
C LEU A 4 11.71 -0.49 6.48
N ILE A 5 12.88 -0.81 7.03
CA ILE A 5 13.65 0.11 7.89
C ILE A 5 14.09 1.33 7.07
N MET A 6 14.58 1.13 5.85
CA MET A 6 14.92 2.26 4.96
C MET A 6 13.69 3.07 4.55
N PHE A 7 12.54 2.42 4.36
CA PHE A 7 11.31 3.09 3.95
C PHE A 7 10.81 4.07 5.00
N GLY A 8 10.70 3.64 6.26
CA GLY A 8 10.25 4.58 7.27
C GLY A 8 11.34 5.54 7.72
N ILE A 9 12.65 5.20 7.62
CA ILE A 9 13.71 6.22 7.79
C ILE A 9 13.54 7.30 6.72
N GLY A 10 13.16 6.92 5.49
CA GLY A 10 12.81 7.83 4.41
C GLY A 10 11.59 8.70 4.75
N MET A 11 10.51 8.12 5.30
CA MET A 11 9.31 8.86 5.74
C MET A 11 9.59 9.83 6.90
N GLU A 12 10.37 9.41 7.89
CA GLU A 12 10.88 10.25 8.99
C GLU A 12 11.68 11.45 8.43
N LEU A 13 12.59 11.21 7.49
CA LEU A 13 13.38 12.26 6.85
C LEU A 13 12.54 13.18 5.95
N MET A 14 11.55 12.65 5.24
CA MET A 14 10.59 13.43 4.45
C MET A 14 9.75 14.35 5.34
N LEU A 15 9.32 13.86 6.51
CA LEU A 15 8.61 14.66 7.51
C LEU A 15 9.52 15.70 8.14
N VAL A 16 10.79 15.38 8.42
CA VAL A 16 11.78 16.37 8.91
C VAL A 16 12.06 17.44 7.85
N LEU A 17 12.07 17.08 6.56
CA LEU A 17 12.23 18.02 5.45
C LEU A 17 11.00 18.89 5.25
N GLN A 18 9.79 18.31 5.31
CA GLN A 18 8.52 19.03 5.30
C GLN A 18 8.42 19.99 6.49
N ALA A 19 8.85 19.56 7.68
CA ALA A 19 8.91 20.40 8.87
C ALA A 19 9.95 21.53 8.73
N LYS A 20 11.09 21.28 8.08
CA LYS A 20 12.06 22.34 7.77
C LYS A 20 11.51 23.33 6.74
N GLN A 21 10.81 22.85 5.71
CA GLN A 21 10.19 23.71 4.70
C GLN A 21 9.03 24.52 5.26
N SER A 22 8.19 23.94 6.11
CA SER A 22 7.08 24.67 6.75
C SER A 22 7.58 25.70 7.74
N VAL A 23 8.65 25.41 8.49
CA VAL A 23 9.33 26.40 9.34
C VAL A 23 9.99 27.49 8.50
N ALA A 24 10.59 27.17 7.35
CA ALA A 24 11.13 28.16 6.43
C ALA A 24 10.03 29.05 5.83
N ALA A 25 8.88 28.47 5.47
CA ALA A 25 7.71 29.20 4.99
C ALA A 25 7.12 30.12 6.07
N PHE A 26 7.02 29.64 7.32
CA PHE A 26 6.58 30.45 8.46
C PHE A 26 7.55 31.59 8.77
N ASN A 27 8.86 31.36 8.67
CA ASN A 27 9.87 32.41 8.82
C ASN A 27 9.84 33.43 7.68
N CYS A 28 9.41 33.03 6.48
CA CYS A 28 9.24 33.94 5.36
C CYS A 28 8.01 34.83 5.56
N LEU A 29 6.92 34.27 6.09
CA LEU A 29 5.71 34.97 6.50
C LEU A 29 5.96 35.97 7.64
N SER A 30 6.72 35.59 8.67
CA SER A 30 7.05 36.50 9.78
C SER A 30 7.96 37.65 9.35
N LYS A 31 8.87 37.43 8.39
CA LYS A 31 9.66 38.50 7.76
C LYS A 31 8.82 39.45 6.91
N LEU A 32 7.79 38.95 6.23
CA LEU A 32 6.84 39.77 5.47
C LEU A 32 6.03 40.68 6.39
N ASP A 33 5.56 40.14 7.52
CA ASP A 33 4.77 40.88 8.51
C ASP A 33 5.61 41.98 9.22
N ALA A 34 6.87 41.67 9.54
CA ALA A 34 7.81 42.65 10.11
C ALA A 34 8.22 43.75 9.12
N LYS A 35 8.29 43.46 7.81
CA LYS A 35 8.58 44.45 6.77
C LYS A 35 7.39 45.37 6.47
N PHE A 36 6.15 44.88 6.57
CA PHE A 36 4.95 45.71 6.40
C PHE A 36 4.81 46.80 7.50
N ASN A 37 5.49 46.63 8.64
CA ASN A 37 5.47 47.58 9.73
C ASN A 37 6.62 48.63 9.69
N LYS A 38 7.45 48.64 8.63
CA LYS A 38 8.49 49.67 8.42
C LYS A 38 8.46 50.18 6.97
N PRO A 39 7.75 51.28 6.68
CA PRO A 39 7.80 51.91 5.37
C PRO A 39 9.10 52.72 5.24
N GLY A 40 10.04 52.29 4.39
CA GLY A 40 11.13 53.20 3.97
C GLY A 40 12.48 52.64 3.48
N GLU A 41 12.72 51.33 3.38
CA GLU A 41 14.03 50.83 2.91
C GLU A 41 13.97 50.10 1.56
N GLU A 42 14.73 50.64 0.62
CA GLU A 42 14.90 50.22 -0.77
C GLU A 42 15.77 48.96 -0.87
N PHE A 43 15.44 48.09 -1.83
CA PHE A 43 15.83 46.68 -1.90
C PHE A 43 17.17 46.52 -2.62
N ASP A 44 18.22 46.04 -1.93
CA ASP A 44 19.46 45.59 -2.56
C ASP A 44 19.49 44.06 -2.74
N GLY A 45 20.02 43.64 -3.89
CA GLY A 45 19.56 42.47 -4.66
C GLY A 45 20.09 41.09 -4.28
N ASP A 46 20.98 40.93 -3.31
CA ASP A 46 21.82 39.71 -3.25
C ASP A 46 21.64 38.82 -2.01
N THR A 47 20.53 38.93 -1.28
CA THR A 47 20.35 38.20 -0.01
C THR A 47 19.40 36.99 -0.07
N LEU A 48 19.41 36.21 -1.15
CA LEU A 48 18.54 35.01 -1.26
C LEU A 48 19.22 33.68 -0.88
N THR A 49 20.53 33.65 -0.66
CA THR A 49 21.29 32.39 -0.51
C THR A 49 21.77 32.05 0.90
N ILE A 50 21.42 32.83 1.94
CA ILE A 50 21.82 32.56 3.33
C ILE A 50 20.57 32.53 4.23
N GLY A 51 19.71 31.54 4.02
CA GLY A 51 18.41 31.43 4.69
C GLY A 51 18.16 30.13 5.43
N CYS A 52 19.17 29.30 5.72
CA CYS A 52 18.94 27.97 6.34
C CYS A 52 19.77 27.65 7.58
N THR A 53 20.58 28.59 8.11
CA THR A 53 21.43 28.33 9.30
C THR A 53 21.28 29.30 10.46
N TYR A 54 20.49 30.37 10.33
CA TYR A 54 20.19 31.25 11.48
C TYR A 54 18.83 30.88 12.08
N VAL A 55 18.88 29.96 13.05
CA VAL A 55 17.85 29.83 14.08
C VAL A 55 17.87 31.14 14.86
N TYR A 56 16.95 32.05 14.56
CA TYR A 56 16.73 33.23 15.38
C TYR A 56 16.43 32.80 16.82
N ASP A 57 16.88 33.61 17.79
CA ASP A 57 16.44 33.53 19.18
C ASP A 57 14.96 33.92 19.25
N CYS A 58 14.09 32.98 18.88
CA CYS A 58 12.68 33.05 19.21
C CYS A 58 12.51 32.77 20.70
N ASP A 59 11.65 33.56 21.33
CA ASP A 59 11.19 33.42 22.72
C ASP A 59 10.97 31.95 23.10
N GLY A 60 11.36 31.59 24.34
CA GLY A 60 11.50 30.19 24.79
C GLY A 60 10.30 29.30 24.47
N TYR A 61 9.08 29.84 24.49
CA TYR A 61 7.84 29.12 24.21
C TYR A 61 7.77 28.53 22.79
N ALA A 62 8.29 29.22 21.76
CA ALA A 62 8.28 28.71 20.40
C ALA A 62 9.26 27.54 20.20
N LYS A 63 10.41 27.56 20.89
CA LYS A 63 11.39 26.46 20.88
C LYS A 63 10.81 25.19 21.51
N TYR A 64 10.10 25.31 22.64
CA TYR A 64 9.42 24.17 23.27
C TYR A 64 8.32 23.58 22.39
N PHE A 65 7.51 24.42 21.72
CA PHE A 65 6.44 23.95 20.84
C PHE A 65 6.96 23.19 19.60
N VAL A 66 8.04 23.65 18.98
CA VAL A 66 8.66 22.94 17.84
C VAL A 66 9.28 21.61 18.29
N TYR A 67 9.84 21.56 19.50
CA TYR A 67 10.44 20.35 20.05
C TYR A 67 9.37 19.30 20.38
N THR A 68 8.26 19.71 21.00
CA THR A 68 7.14 18.81 21.31
C THR A 68 6.48 18.26 20.04
N MET A 69 6.32 19.09 19.00
CA MET A 69 5.87 18.64 17.68
C MET A 69 6.79 17.53 17.15
N ARG A 70 8.11 17.74 17.12
CA ARG A 70 9.06 16.73 16.63
C ARG A 70 9.00 15.41 17.41
N VAL A 71 8.97 15.46 18.74
CA VAL A 71 8.92 14.25 19.58
C VAL A 71 7.61 13.50 19.35
N THR A 72 6.50 14.22 19.16
CA THR A 72 5.18 13.60 18.91
C THR A 72 5.11 12.87 17.57
N TYR A 73 5.91 13.24 16.56
CA TYR A 73 5.95 12.56 15.25
C TYR A 73 6.86 11.32 15.20
N ILE A 74 7.92 11.27 16.00
CA ILE A 74 8.85 10.13 16.02
C ILE A 74 8.14 8.87 16.55
N ILE A 75 7.26 9.02 17.54
CA ILE A 75 6.50 7.91 18.14
C ILE A 75 5.63 7.17 17.09
N PRO A 76 4.71 7.84 16.36
CA PRO A 76 3.87 7.17 15.36
C PRO A 76 4.67 6.63 14.17
N ALA A 77 5.79 7.25 13.81
CA ALA A 77 6.61 6.79 12.71
C ALA A 77 7.34 5.47 13.06
N ILE A 78 7.84 5.31 14.28
CA ILE A 78 8.38 4.03 14.78
C ILE A 78 7.28 2.94 14.79
N GLU A 79 6.07 3.28 15.25
CA GLU A 79 4.93 2.36 15.25
C GLU A 79 4.54 1.94 13.83
N LEU A 80 4.48 2.88 12.89
CA LEU A 80 4.24 2.60 11.47
C LEU A 80 5.26 1.60 10.90
N MET A 81 6.55 1.76 11.21
CA MET A 81 7.57 0.82 10.72
C MET A 81 7.46 -0.58 11.28
N ARG A 82 6.83 -0.75 12.45
CA ARG A 82 6.54 -2.06 13.02
C ARG A 82 5.27 -2.67 12.43
N LEU A 83 4.24 -1.85 12.23
CA LEU A 83 2.96 -2.28 11.69
C LEU A 83 3.05 -2.76 10.24
N PHE A 84 3.85 -2.12 9.39
CA PHE A 84 4.00 -2.53 7.99
C PHE A 84 4.55 -3.95 7.79
N PRO A 85 5.73 -4.33 8.30
CA PRO A 85 6.25 -5.70 8.16
C PRO A 85 5.31 -6.71 8.80
N LEU A 86 4.75 -6.41 9.96
CA LEU A 86 3.82 -7.31 10.65
C LEU A 86 2.57 -7.56 9.79
N GLY A 87 2.02 -6.51 9.19
CA GLY A 87 0.92 -6.62 8.22
C GLY A 87 1.30 -7.51 7.04
N ILE A 88 2.42 -7.23 6.38
CA ILE A 88 2.89 -8.03 5.22
C ILE A 88 3.09 -9.50 5.61
N CYS A 89 3.68 -9.78 6.77
CA CYS A 89 3.88 -11.15 7.27
C CYS A 89 2.54 -11.86 7.52
N ILE A 90 1.57 -11.20 8.16
CA ILE A 90 0.24 -11.78 8.40
C ILE A 90 -0.46 -12.09 7.08
N PHE A 91 -0.42 -11.17 6.11
CA PHE A 91 -0.98 -11.40 4.79
C PHE A 91 -0.28 -12.57 4.07
N ALA A 92 1.06 -12.61 4.07
CA ALA A 92 1.81 -13.68 3.42
C ALA A 92 1.51 -15.05 4.05
N ILE A 93 1.52 -15.14 5.38
CA ILE A 93 1.20 -16.39 6.10
C ILE A 93 -0.24 -16.80 5.81
N GLY A 94 -1.19 -15.87 5.88
CA GLY A 94 -2.60 -16.14 5.57
C GLY A 94 -2.78 -16.70 4.16
N ILE A 95 -2.09 -16.12 3.18
CA ILE A 95 -2.11 -16.58 1.80
C ILE A 95 -1.50 -17.98 1.66
N HIS A 96 -0.34 -18.25 2.28
CA HIS A 96 0.27 -19.57 2.25
C HIS A 96 -0.61 -20.65 2.87
N ILE A 97 -1.33 -20.32 3.95
CA ILE A 97 -2.30 -21.23 4.56
C ILE A 97 -3.44 -21.52 3.58
N ILE A 98 -4.01 -20.49 2.94
CA ILE A 98 -5.08 -20.66 1.96
C ILE A 98 -4.61 -21.50 0.78
N LEU A 99 -3.44 -21.22 0.22
CA LEU A 99 -2.86 -22.00 -0.89
C LEU A 99 -2.59 -23.46 -0.49
N GLY A 100 -2.14 -23.71 0.75
CA GLY A 100 -1.94 -25.06 1.26
C GLY A 100 -3.26 -25.84 1.46
N ILE A 101 -4.32 -25.15 1.89
CA ILE A 101 -5.66 -25.76 1.95
C ILE A 101 -6.16 -26.06 0.53
N MET A 102 -5.96 -25.14 -0.41
CA MET A 102 -6.37 -25.30 -1.80
C MET A 102 -5.66 -26.49 -2.48
N SER A 103 -4.34 -26.64 -2.29
CA SER A 103 -3.60 -27.77 -2.85
C SER A 103 -4.02 -29.10 -2.22
N TYR A 104 -4.30 -29.13 -0.91
CA TYR A 104 -4.86 -30.29 -0.24
C TYR A 104 -6.24 -30.68 -0.79
N LEU A 105 -7.07 -29.70 -1.11
CA LEU A 105 -8.38 -29.92 -1.74
C LEU A 105 -8.26 -30.44 -3.18
N GLU A 106 -7.27 -29.96 -3.92
CA GLU A 106 -6.98 -30.37 -5.29
C GLU A 106 -6.50 -31.83 -5.35
N GLU A 107 -5.57 -32.22 -4.48
CA GLU A 107 -5.07 -33.61 -4.42
C GLU A 107 -6.18 -34.61 -4.07
N ASN A 108 -7.15 -34.18 -3.24
CA ASN A 108 -8.29 -35.01 -2.86
C ASN A 108 -9.48 -34.91 -3.82
N SER A 109 -9.40 -34.10 -4.88
CA SER A 109 -10.50 -33.85 -5.82
C SER A 109 -10.97 -35.11 -6.54
N GLY A 110 -10.05 -35.95 -7.04
CA GLY A 110 -10.40 -37.21 -7.72
C GLY A 110 -11.07 -38.23 -6.79
N ARG A 111 -10.88 -38.11 -5.47
CA ARG A 111 -11.52 -38.98 -4.47
C ARG A 111 -12.97 -38.59 -4.19
N ILE A 112 -13.41 -37.40 -4.63
CA ILE A 112 -14.80 -36.92 -4.47
C ILE A 112 -15.77 -37.82 -5.25
N ALA A 113 -15.38 -38.32 -6.42
CA ALA A 113 -16.22 -39.20 -7.24
C ALA A 113 -16.47 -40.59 -6.60
N MET A 114 -15.56 -41.02 -5.71
CA MET A 114 -15.49 -42.41 -5.25
C MET A 114 -16.35 -42.71 -4.01
N SER A 115 -16.61 -41.72 -3.14
CA SER A 115 -17.39 -41.95 -1.91
C SER A 115 -18.19 -40.73 -1.46
N ARG A 116 -19.47 -40.98 -1.13
CA ARG A 116 -20.40 -39.96 -0.63
C ARG A 116 -19.91 -39.33 0.68
N ILE A 117 -19.38 -40.12 1.60
CA ILE A 117 -18.95 -39.64 2.92
C ILE A 117 -17.78 -38.66 2.77
N LYS A 118 -16.78 -39.03 1.95
CA LYS A 118 -15.61 -38.19 1.66
C LYS A 118 -15.98 -36.92 0.90
N SER A 119 -16.91 -37.01 -0.05
CA SER A 119 -17.39 -35.84 -0.79
C SER A 119 -18.03 -34.78 0.11
N LEU A 120 -18.76 -35.20 1.15
CA LEU A 120 -19.41 -34.29 2.10
C LEU A 120 -18.40 -33.62 3.03
N GLU A 121 -17.36 -34.33 3.44
CA GLU A 121 -16.29 -33.80 4.27
C GLU A 121 -15.48 -32.72 3.51
N ILE A 122 -15.07 -33.03 2.27
CA ILE A 122 -14.33 -32.09 1.41
C ILE A 122 -15.17 -30.83 1.11
N LEU A 123 -16.46 -31.00 0.80
CA LEU A 123 -17.37 -29.87 0.61
C LEU A 123 -17.56 -29.03 1.88
N ARG A 124 -17.52 -29.66 3.07
CA ARG A 124 -17.62 -28.93 4.34
C ARG A 124 -16.38 -28.07 4.58
N ILE A 125 -15.18 -28.62 4.33
CA ILE A 125 -13.92 -27.88 4.45
C ILE A 125 -13.92 -26.70 3.47
N TYR A 126 -14.35 -26.91 2.23
CA TYR A 126 -14.48 -25.83 1.24
C TYR A 126 -15.47 -24.75 1.69
N ASN A 127 -16.60 -25.13 2.27
CA ASN A 127 -17.59 -24.15 2.74
C ASN A 127 -17.03 -23.30 3.91
N TYR A 128 -16.24 -23.88 4.81
CA TYR A 128 -15.53 -23.10 5.83
C TYR A 128 -14.53 -22.12 5.20
N LEU A 129 -13.77 -22.58 4.20
CA LEU A 129 -12.83 -21.75 3.46
C LEU A 129 -13.55 -20.59 2.73
N GLU A 130 -14.67 -20.87 2.07
CA GLU A 130 -15.50 -19.87 1.39
C GLU A 130 -16.02 -18.80 2.36
N ILE A 131 -16.51 -19.21 3.53
CA ILE A 131 -16.94 -18.27 4.59
C ILE A 131 -15.77 -17.40 5.07
N ILE A 132 -14.60 -18.00 5.31
CA ILE A 132 -13.40 -17.25 5.74
C ILE A 132 -12.99 -16.25 4.67
N LEU A 133 -12.90 -16.67 3.40
CA LEU A 133 -12.55 -15.77 2.30
C LEU A 133 -13.59 -14.66 2.14
N GLN A 134 -14.88 -14.95 2.32
CA GLN A 134 -15.94 -13.94 2.20
C GLN A 134 -15.83 -12.87 3.30
N VAL A 135 -15.48 -13.25 4.54
CA VAL A 135 -15.24 -12.30 5.63
C VAL A 135 -13.98 -11.47 5.37
N VAL A 136 -12.92 -12.10 4.88
CA VAL A 136 -11.65 -11.42 4.55
C VAL A 136 -11.78 -10.54 3.31
N HIS A 137 -12.70 -10.86 2.39
CA HIS A 137 -12.89 -10.14 1.13
C HIS A 137 -13.22 -8.66 1.34
N GLU A 138 -14.15 -8.31 2.22
CA GLU A 138 -14.57 -6.91 2.45
C GLU A 138 -13.44 -6.07 3.07
N VAL A 139 -12.65 -6.68 3.96
CA VAL A 139 -11.47 -6.03 4.56
C VAL A 139 -10.36 -5.88 3.53
N SER A 140 -10.10 -6.92 2.75
CA SER A 140 -9.03 -6.94 1.74
C SER A 140 -9.33 -6.04 0.54
N SER A 141 -10.59 -5.91 0.10
CA SER A 141 -10.99 -4.99 -0.98
C SER A 141 -10.72 -3.54 -0.61
N THR A 142 -11.07 -3.18 0.62
CA THR A 142 -10.91 -1.83 1.17
C THR A 142 -9.44 -1.55 1.42
N ALA A 143 -8.71 -2.50 2.01
CA ALA A 143 -7.27 -2.38 2.23
C ALA A 143 -6.51 -2.26 0.90
N ALA A 144 -6.86 -3.06 -0.12
CA ALA A 144 -6.21 -3.01 -1.44
C ALA A 144 -6.44 -1.67 -2.16
N SER A 145 -7.66 -1.13 -2.11
CA SER A 145 -7.95 0.18 -2.73
C SER A 145 -7.23 1.32 -2.02
N VAL A 146 -7.23 1.35 -0.69
CA VAL A 146 -6.48 2.34 0.10
C VAL A 146 -4.97 2.22 -0.16
N LEU A 147 -4.44 1.01 -0.20
CA LEU A 147 -3.02 0.75 -0.42
C LEU A 147 -2.58 1.10 -1.85
N MET A 148 -3.44 0.90 -2.86
CA MET A 148 -3.18 1.37 -4.22
C MET A 148 -3.16 2.91 -4.32
N ILE A 149 -4.16 3.59 -3.74
CA ILE A 149 -4.24 5.06 -3.78
C ILE A 149 -3.05 5.67 -3.04
N LEU A 150 -2.78 5.23 -1.80
CA LEU A 150 -1.64 5.69 -1.02
C LEU A 150 -0.32 5.38 -1.72
N GLY A 151 -0.17 4.18 -2.27
CA GLY A 151 1.03 3.77 -2.99
C GLY A 151 1.31 4.63 -4.22
N LEU A 152 0.28 5.01 -4.97
CA LEU A 152 0.40 5.92 -6.10
C LEU A 152 0.84 7.32 -5.66
N LEU A 153 0.16 7.90 -4.66
CA LEU A 153 0.50 9.22 -4.13
C LEU A 153 1.93 9.29 -3.58
N LEU A 154 2.31 8.30 -2.76
CA LEU A 154 3.66 8.20 -2.22
C LEU A 154 4.72 8.01 -3.31
N SER A 155 4.45 7.16 -4.31
CA SER A 155 5.39 6.93 -5.42
C SER A 155 5.60 8.20 -6.25
N VAL A 156 4.52 8.90 -6.61
CA VAL A 156 4.59 10.14 -7.40
C VAL A 156 5.33 11.24 -6.63
N THR A 157 5.01 11.44 -5.34
CA THR A 157 5.65 12.46 -4.50
C THR A 157 7.13 12.17 -4.25
N LEU A 158 7.50 10.93 -3.97
CA LEU A 158 8.90 10.53 -3.79
C LEU A 158 9.68 10.70 -5.10
N ASN A 159 9.14 10.26 -6.24
CA ASN A 159 9.78 10.46 -7.53
C ASN A 159 9.98 11.95 -7.86
N PHE A 160 8.96 12.78 -7.66
CA PHE A 160 9.08 14.23 -7.84
C PHE A 160 10.17 14.83 -6.92
N LEU A 161 10.19 14.42 -5.64
CA LEU A 161 11.20 14.88 -4.69
C LEU A 161 12.62 14.50 -5.11
N THR A 162 12.83 13.29 -5.62
CA THR A 162 14.16 12.84 -6.09
C THR A 162 14.68 13.63 -7.27
N VAL A 163 13.80 14.09 -8.16
CA VAL A 163 14.21 14.90 -9.31
C VAL A 163 14.48 16.33 -8.87
N LYS A 164 13.59 16.93 -8.08
CA LYS A 164 13.67 18.35 -7.71
C LYS A 164 14.74 18.66 -6.67
N MET A 165 14.96 17.77 -5.70
CA MET A 165 15.87 18.02 -4.56
C MET A 165 17.30 17.50 -4.77
N ARG A 166 17.70 17.16 -6.01
CA ARG A 166 19.02 16.61 -6.30
C ARG A 166 20.19 17.53 -5.89
N SER A 167 20.01 18.85 -5.99
CA SER A 167 21.05 19.83 -5.64
C SER A 167 21.06 20.23 -4.16
N VAL A 168 19.98 19.95 -3.42
CA VAL A 168 19.78 20.44 -2.05
C VAL A 168 20.09 19.36 -1.01
N LEU A 169 19.92 18.08 -1.36
CA LEU A 169 20.09 16.96 -0.43
C LEU A 169 21.54 16.44 -0.41
N PRO A 170 22.20 16.41 0.77
CA PRO A 170 23.50 15.75 0.90
C PRO A 170 23.36 14.23 0.75
N MET A 171 24.31 13.60 0.05
CA MET A 171 24.51 12.14 0.05
C MET A 171 24.86 11.73 1.49
N PRO A 172 24.15 10.78 2.15
CA PRO A 172 23.45 9.61 1.60
C PRO A 172 21.92 9.71 1.54
N TYR A 173 21.30 10.79 2.01
CA TYR A 173 19.84 10.90 2.14
C TYR A 173 19.14 10.89 0.78
N TYR A 174 19.81 11.40 -0.25
CA TYR A 174 19.33 11.35 -1.61
C TYR A 174 19.10 9.92 -2.11
N LEU A 175 19.89 8.92 -1.68
CA LEU A 175 19.74 7.52 -2.12
C LEU A 175 18.53 6.83 -1.52
N VAL A 176 18.05 7.26 -0.35
CA VAL A 176 16.91 6.64 0.32
C VAL A 176 15.61 6.89 -0.45
N CYS A 177 15.44 8.09 -1.02
CA CYS A 177 14.23 8.48 -1.75
C CYS A 177 13.95 7.69 -3.04
N PRO A 178 14.90 7.48 -3.98
CA PRO A 178 14.63 6.68 -5.18
C PRO A 178 14.50 5.20 -4.85
N VAL A 179 15.21 4.73 -3.83
CA VAL A 179 15.09 3.35 -3.33
C VAL A 179 13.68 3.15 -2.77
N SER A 180 13.19 4.03 -1.90
CA SER A 180 11.83 3.96 -1.35
C SER A 180 10.76 4.10 -2.43
N ALA A 181 10.94 5.01 -3.40
CA ALA A 181 10.03 5.18 -4.54
C ALA A 181 9.90 3.92 -5.40
N GLY A 182 10.99 3.15 -5.56
CA GLY A 182 10.99 1.88 -6.28
C GLY A 182 10.40 0.72 -5.48
N ILE A 183 10.62 0.68 -4.17
CA ILE A 183 10.16 -0.43 -3.31
C ILE A 183 8.63 -0.47 -3.22
N ILE A 184 7.96 0.67 -3.02
CA ILE A 184 6.49 0.71 -2.87
C ILE A 184 5.78 0.00 -4.04
N PRO A 185 5.99 0.38 -5.32
CA PRO A 185 5.31 -0.26 -6.42
C PRO A 185 5.72 -1.73 -6.57
N VAL A 186 6.96 -2.12 -6.24
CA VAL A 186 7.37 -3.53 -6.26
C VAL A 186 6.57 -4.36 -5.26
N VAL A 187 6.38 -3.86 -4.04
CA VAL A 187 5.57 -4.56 -3.02
C VAL A 187 4.12 -4.70 -3.51
N ILE A 188 3.52 -3.64 -4.05
CA ILE A 188 2.16 -3.68 -4.62
C ILE A 188 2.08 -4.70 -5.76
N GLN A 189 3.07 -4.72 -6.64
CA GLN A 189 3.15 -5.65 -7.75
C GLN A 189 3.32 -7.12 -7.34
N ILE A 190 3.78 -7.40 -6.11
CA ILE A 190 3.89 -8.77 -5.59
C ILE A 190 2.58 -9.18 -4.90
N LEU A 191 1.99 -8.30 -4.08
CA LEU A 191 0.75 -8.59 -3.36
C LEU A 191 -0.44 -8.77 -4.30
N LEU A 192 -0.53 -7.97 -5.36
CA LEU A 192 -1.64 -7.96 -6.30
C LEU A 192 -1.80 -9.30 -7.07
N PRO A 193 -0.78 -9.84 -7.76
CA PRO A 193 -0.90 -11.14 -8.44
C PRO A 193 -1.06 -12.30 -7.47
N LEU A 194 -0.54 -12.17 -6.25
CA LEU A 194 -0.71 -13.19 -5.23
C LEU A 194 -2.19 -13.31 -4.83
N ALA A 195 -2.90 -12.18 -4.66
CA ALA A 195 -4.35 -12.19 -4.43
C ALA A 195 -5.13 -12.76 -5.64
N ILE A 196 -4.70 -12.43 -6.87
CA ILE A 196 -5.32 -12.96 -8.10
C ILE A 196 -5.13 -14.48 -8.19
N SER A 197 -3.95 -14.99 -7.85
CA SER A 197 -3.64 -16.43 -7.96
C SER A 197 -4.51 -17.31 -7.05
N ILE A 198 -4.85 -16.83 -5.85
CA ILE A 198 -5.76 -17.54 -4.94
C ILE A 198 -7.13 -17.70 -5.58
N PHE A 199 -7.60 -16.65 -6.24
CA PHE A 199 -8.89 -16.64 -6.91
C PHE A 199 -8.89 -17.58 -8.13
N GLU A 200 -7.88 -17.47 -9.00
CA GLU A 200 -7.76 -18.34 -10.18
C GLU A 200 -7.67 -19.82 -9.78
N ASN A 201 -6.92 -20.14 -8.73
CA ASN A 201 -6.83 -21.49 -8.18
C ASN A 201 -8.18 -21.97 -7.61
N ALA A 202 -8.94 -21.09 -6.96
CA ALA A 202 -10.28 -21.43 -6.44
C ALA A 202 -11.28 -21.71 -7.56
N GLU A 203 -11.24 -20.93 -8.64
CA GLU A 203 -12.08 -21.17 -9.80
C GLU A 203 -11.69 -22.46 -10.54
N ALA A 204 -10.39 -22.69 -10.76
CA ALA A 204 -9.87 -23.90 -11.37
C ALA A 204 -10.27 -25.15 -10.58
N LEU A 205 -10.15 -25.10 -9.24
CA LEU A 205 -10.58 -26.18 -8.36
C LEU A 205 -12.09 -26.47 -8.53
N LEU A 206 -12.94 -25.45 -8.48
CA LEU A 206 -14.39 -25.62 -8.68
C LEU A 206 -14.73 -26.20 -10.05
N GLN A 207 -14.00 -25.82 -11.09
CA GLN A 207 -14.18 -26.38 -12.43
C GLN A 207 -13.79 -27.85 -12.49
N SER A 208 -12.65 -28.24 -11.90
CA SER A 208 -12.24 -29.64 -11.80
C SER A 208 -13.30 -30.50 -11.10
N TRP A 209 -13.85 -29.99 -9.99
CA TRP A 209 -14.90 -30.67 -9.24
C TRP A 209 -16.21 -30.80 -10.01
N ARG A 210 -16.55 -29.84 -10.88
CA ARG A 210 -17.73 -29.96 -11.76
C ARG A 210 -17.57 -31.10 -12.76
N VAL A 211 -16.36 -31.34 -13.24
CA VAL A 211 -16.04 -32.46 -14.14
C VAL A 211 -16.13 -33.78 -13.37
N GLU A 212 -15.47 -33.89 -12.22
CA GLU A 212 -15.45 -35.11 -11.40
C GLU A 212 -16.84 -35.51 -10.90
N VAL A 213 -17.67 -34.53 -10.54
CA VAL A 213 -19.05 -34.78 -10.08
C VAL A 213 -19.94 -35.34 -11.19
N ARG A 214 -19.58 -35.17 -12.47
CA ARG A 214 -20.27 -35.81 -13.59
C ARG A 214 -20.14 -37.34 -13.55
N HIS A 215 -19.05 -37.85 -13.00
CA HIS A 215 -18.74 -39.28 -12.87
C HIS A 215 -19.24 -39.90 -11.55
N SER A 216 -19.70 -39.08 -10.60
CA SER A 216 -20.18 -39.54 -9.29
C SER A 216 -21.61 -40.12 -9.31
N CYS A 217 -21.87 -41.11 -8.43
CA CYS A 217 -23.21 -41.68 -8.25
C CYS A 217 -24.26 -40.65 -7.77
N ASP A 218 -23.84 -39.68 -6.94
CA ASP A 218 -24.73 -38.67 -6.33
C ASP A 218 -24.73 -37.32 -7.08
N ARG A 219 -24.66 -37.37 -8.42
CA ARG A 219 -24.53 -36.19 -9.30
C ARG A 219 -25.55 -35.06 -9.02
N ARG A 220 -26.80 -35.38 -8.67
CA ARG A 220 -27.88 -34.38 -8.53
C ARG A 220 -27.72 -33.56 -7.24
N TYR A 221 -27.30 -34.21 -6.16
CA TYR A 221 -27.06 -33.54 -4.88
C TYR A 221 -25.77 -32.72 -4.92
N LEU A 222 -24.68 -33.32 -5.39
CA LEU A 222 -23.37 -32.66 -5.48
C LEU A 222 -23.40 -31.48 -6.46
N ARG A 223 -24.06 -31.61 -7.62
CA ARG A 223 -24.23 -30.49 -8.55
C ARG A 223 -25.00 -29.32 -7.96
N ARG A 224 -26.01 -29.56 -7.12
CA ARG A 224 -26.75 -28.49 -6.44
C ARG A 224 -25.85 -27.77 -5.42
N ARG A 225 -25.07 -28.52 -4.64
CA ARG A 225 -24.10 -27.98 -3.67
C ARG A 225 -22.95 -27.22 -4.34
N LEU A 226 -22.40 -27.71 -5.45
CA LEU A 226 -21.38 -27.00 -6.21
C LEU A 226 -21.90 -25.74 -6.91
N LYS A 227 -23.20 -25.69 -7.21
CA LYS A 227 -23.81 -24.48 -7.77
C LYS A 227 -23.97 -23.39 -6.70
N THR A 228 -24.10 -23.76 -5.43
CA THR A 228 -24.14 -22.80 -4.32
C THR A 228 -22.77 -22.27 -3.93
N CYS A 229 -21.72 -23.08 -4.08
CA CYS A 229 -20.34 -22.64 -3.90
C CYS A 229 -19.93 -21.69 -5.02
N LYS A 230 -19.51 -20.48 -4.66
CA LYS A 230 -19.06 -19.46 -5.60
C LYS A 230 -17.57 -19.22 -5.40
N ALA A 231 -16.83 -19.05 -6.50
CA ALA A 231 -15.45 -18.56 -6.41
C ALA A 231 -15.49 -17.13 -5.86
N VAL A 232 -14.75 -16.86 -4.78
CA VAL A 232 -14.70 -15.54 -4.15
C VAL A 232 -13.81 -14.63 -5.00
N THR A 233 -14.44 -13.80 -5.85
CA THR A 233 -13.77 -12.82 -6.70
C THR A 233 -13.33 -11.61 -5.87
N VAL A 234 -12.04 -11.27 -5.83
CA VAL A 234 -11.56 -10.08 -5.12
C VAL A 234 -11.84 -8.82 -5.96
N TYR A 235 -12.66 -7.92 -5.41
CA TYR A 235 -12.93 -6.61 -6.02
C TYR A 235 -12.11 -5.56 -5.27
N ALA A 236 -11.63 -4.54 -5.97
CA ALA A 236 -11.16 -3.31 -5.34
C ALA A 236 -12.38 -2.41 -5.16
N GLY A 237 -12.78 -2.19 -3.91
CA GLY A 237 -14.00 -1.49 -3.57
C GLY A 237 -13.90 -0.78 -2.22
N LEU A 238 -14.62 0.33 -2.09
CA LEU A 238 -14.76 1.10 -0.85
C LEU A 238 -16.22 1.02 -0.40
N PHE A 239 -16.49 0.66 0.86
CA PHE A 239 -17.85 0.63 1.44
C PHE A 239 -18.89 -0.14 0.58
N LYS A 240 -18.56 -1.36 0.15
CA LYS A 240 -19.41 -2.24 -0.69
C LYS A 240 -19.63 -1.80 -2.13
N PHE A 241 -19.11 -0.65 -2.54
CA PHE A 241 -19.05 -0.26 -3.95
C PHE A 241 -17.79 -0.84 -4.58
N ASN A 242 -17.98 -1.78 -5.52
CA ASN A 242 -16.89 -2.38 -6.29
C ASN A 242 -16.52 -1.42 -7.43
N PHE A 243 -15.36 -0.77 -7.32
CA PHE A 243 -14.89 0.17 -8.35
C PHE A 243 -14.20 -0.56 -9.50
N TYR A 244 -13.34 -1.53 -9.20
CA TYR A 244 -12.57 -2.27 -10.21
C TYR A 244 -12.35 -3.73 -9.82
N HIS A 245 -12.43 -4.63 -10.80
CA HIS A 245 -11.97 -6.01 -10.60
C HIS A 245 -10.44 -6.03 -10.65
N LEU A 246 -9.80 -6.71 -9.69
CA LEU A 246 -8.34 -6.88 -9.72
C LEU A 246 -8.00 -7.87 -10.85
N CYS A 247 -7.57 -7.33 -11.97
CA CYS A 247 -7.10 -8.10 -13.11
C CYS A 247 -5.59 -7.96 -13.26
N VAL A 248 -4.98 -8.87 -14.02
CA VAL A 248 -3.57 -8.76 -14.43
C VAL A 248 -3.31 -7.42 -15.15
N SER A 249 -4.29 -6.88 -15.86
CA SER A 249 -4.23 -5.55 -16.48
C SER A 249 -4.06 -4.40 -15.49
N THR A 250 -4.58 -4.52 -14.26
CA THR A 250 -4.47 -3.48 -13.22
C THR A 250 -3.01 -3.19 -12.87
N LYS A 251 -2.13 -4.20 -12.93
CA LYS A 251 -0.68 -4.02 -12.73
C LYS A 251 -0.08 -3.03 -13.73
N SER A 252 -0.39 -3.21 -15.02
CA SER A 252 0.15 -2.37 -16.08
C SER A 252 -0.37 -0.95 -15.98
N THR A 253 -1.68 -0.80 -15.74
CA THR A 253 -2.32 0.51 -15.56
C THR A 253 -1.72 1.26 -14.37
N PHE A 254 -1.42 0.57 -13.26
CA PHE A 254 -0.82 1.18 -12.09
C PHE A 254 0.59 1.73 -12.36
N CYS A 255 1.45 0.95 -13.03
CA CYS A 255 2.77 1.42 -13.43
C CYS A 255 2.71 2.60 -14.40
N TYR A 256 1.81 2.52 -15.38
CA TYR A 256 1.60 3.61 -16.33
C TYR A 256 1.17 4.89 -15.61
N ALA A 257 0.19 4.80 -14.69
CA ALA A 257 -0.31 5.94 -13.94
C ALA A 257 0.79 6.61 -13.10
N ILE A 258 1.66 5.84 -12.43
CA ILE A 258 2.78 6.41 -11.69
C ILE A 258 3.66 7.26 -12.60
N VAL A 259 4.07 6.70 -13.75
CA VAL A 259 4.96 7.40 -14.69
C VAL A 259 4.29 8.64 -15.27
N ASP A 260 3.04 8.51 -15.74
CA ASP A 260 2.28 9.58 -16.35
C ASP A 260 2.05 10.76 -15.38
N TYR A 261 1.66 10.46 -14.13
CA TYR A 261 1.51 11.49 -13.10
C TYR A 261 2.83 12.12 -12.69
N THR A 262 3.92 11.35 -12.64
CA THR A 262 5.25 11.94 -12.37
C THR A 262 5.71 12.88 -13.48
N ILE A 263 5.51 12.51 -14.75
CA ILE A 263 5.85 13.37 -15.89
C ILE A 263 5.01 14.64 -15.85
N THR A 264 3.71 14.51 -15.66
CA THR A 264 2.79 15.65 -15.57
C THR A 264 3.16 16.59 -14.43
N ALA A 265 3.51 16.05 -13.26
CA ALA A 265 3.95 16.85 -12.11
C ALA A 265 5.28 17.59 -12.36
N LEU A 266 6.18 16.99 -13.15
CA LEU A 266 7.45 17.62 -13.52
C LEU A 266 7.28 18.71 -14.59
N LEU A 267 6.38 18.53 -15.55
CA LEU A 267 6.12 19.51 -16.60
C LEU A 267 5.45 20.79 -16.08
N TRP A 268 4.69 20.69 -15.00
CA TRP A 268 3.94 21.82 -14.43
C TRP A 268 4.77 22.73 -13.51
N THR A 269 6.00 22.37 -13.17
CA THR A 269 6.88 23.12 -12.23
C THR A 269 8.12 23.67 -12.89
#